data_AF-U4Q4T8-F1
#
_entry.id   AF-U4Q4T8-F1
#
_cell.length_a   1.000
_cell.length_b   1.000
_cell.length_c   1.000
_cell.angle_alpha   90.00
_cell.angle_beta   90.00
_cell.angle_gamma   90.00
#
_symmetry.space_group_name_H-M   'P 1'
#
loop_
_entity.id
_entity.type
_entity.pdbx_description
1 polymer ?
#
loop_
_entity_poly.entity_id
_entity_poly.type
_entity_poly.pdbx_seq_one_letter_code
_entity_poly.pdbx_strand_id
1 'polypeptide(L)'
;MPLPIEELRRRADAYKEHGTLVKAAAVLGIGKSALAESIKRAAEAGLLGTEPVLPGFRISRISNTPSGTFIQQTPERGEKFAVPTGHVVKGVSALVDAEGRVIQQWQKTAVDAEGQLAAFRAVVDGLKENLPRITIMPAPQHIEEDLLNQFVVTDSHFGMLAHREETGADYDLRLAEQLLLDWFAAAVAGAPQAHTAVLAQLGDLLHHDALESVTPAHKHVLDADSRLHKVVRVVIRTLRRVVDMLLQKHKHVHVVMASGNHDPASSVWVRELLATIYENEPRVSVDTSPMLYYAYKWGDTALFYHHGHKRGVAQVDATLAGMFREMFGASKYAFAHVGHLHSDEGRKSALMYVERHETLAAPDAYAAGGGWLSGRSAKVITYSRRFGEVARATLRPEMVAGRYAAANDNEPARAVA
;
A
#
# COMPACT_ATOMS: atom_id res chain seq x y z
N MET A 1 31.05 13.94 -29.81
CA MET A 1 31.59 15.18 -29.20
C MET A 1 31.10 16.39 -30.00
N PRO A 2 30.71 17.49 -29.36
CA PRO A 2 30.35 18.72 -30.07
C PRO A 2 31.57 19.28 -30.84
N LEU A 3 31.35 19.78 -32.05
CA LEU A 3 32.41 20.38 -32.88
C LEU A 3 32.95 21.66 -32.21
N PRO A 4 34.28 21.93 -32.27
CA PRO A 4 34.86 23.19 -31.82
C PRO A 4 34.26 24.40 -32.55
N ILE A 5 34.18 25.54 -31.87
CA ILE A 5 33.55 26.75 -32.42
C ILE A 5 34.27 27.31 -33.66
N GLU A 6 35.58 27.10 -33.77
CA GLU A 6 36.39 27.48 -34.94
C GLU A 6 36.00 26.68 -36.18
N GLU A 7 35.76 25.38 -36.02
CA GLU A 7 35.31 24.49 -37.10
C GLU A 7 33.85 24.79 -37.50
N LEU A 8 33.00 25.15 -36.53
CA LEU A 8 31.64 25.64 -36.83
C LEU A 8 31.66 26.96 -37.61
N ARG A 9 32.57 27.89 -37.26
CA ARG A 9 32.75 29.15 -37.98
C ARG A 9 33.23 28.91 -39.41
N ARG A 10 34.24 28.06 -39.60
CA ARG A 10 34.72 27.65 -40.94
C ARG A 10 33.60 27.09 -41.82
N ARG A 11 32.73 26.24 -41.25
CA ARG A 11 31.59 25.66 -41.97
C ARG A 11 30.49 26.70 -42.27
N ALA A 12 30.25 27.63 -41.36
CA ALA A 12 29.32 28.74 -41.55
C ALA A 12 29.78 29.70 -42.65
N ASP A 13 31.07 30.01 -42.71
CA ASP A 13 31.66 30.90 -43.72
C ASP A 13 31.60 30.28 -45.12
N ALA A 14 31.93 28.99 -45.26
CA ALA A 14 31.76 28.27 -46.52
C ALA A 14 30.29 28.23 -46.99
N TYR A 15 29.34 28.15 -46.06
CA TYR A 15 27.91 28.23 -46.39
C TYR A 15 27.50 29.63 -46.85
N LYS A 16 27.98 30.69 -46.19
CA LYS A 16 27.77 32.09 -46.62
C LYS A 16 28.35 32.36 -48.01
N GLU A 17 29.53 31.83 -48.29
CA GLU A 17 30.24 32.02 -49.57
C GLU A 17 29.53 31.31 -50.75
N HIS A 18 29.08 30.08 -50.54
CA HIS A 18 28.56 29.25 -51.64
C HIS A 18 27.03 29.17 -51.73
N GLY A 19 26.31 29.78 -50.77
CA GLY A 19 24.86 30.02 -50.78
C GLY A 19 23.97 28.77 -50.68
N THR A 20 24.51 27.56 -50.79
CA THR A 20 23.75 26.30 -50.71
C THR A 20 24.51 25.24 -49.94
N LEU A 21 23.78 24.41 -49.17
CA LEU A 21 24.35 23.29 -48.42
C LEU A 21 25.09 22.29 -49.32
N VAL A 22 24.63 22.10 -50.56
CA VAL A 22 25.22 21.14 -51.50
C VAL A 22 26.60 21.62 -51.97
N LYS A 23 26.73 22.88 -52.38
CA LYS A 23 28.01 23.45 -52.85
C LYS A 23 29.00 23.59 -51.70
N ALA A 24 28.55 24.08 -50.55
CA ALA A 24 29.41 24.23 -49.38
C ALA A 24 29.90 22.88 -48.83
N ALA A 25 29.06 21.84 -48.82
CA ALA A 25 29.45 20.50 -48.38
C ALA A 25 30.50 19.88 -49.31
N ALA A 26 30.36 20.09 -50.62
CA ALA A 26 31.30 19.59 -51.63
C ALA A 26 32.69 20.23 -51.48
N VAL A 27 32.76 21.55 -51.26
CA VAL A 27 34.02 22.29 -51.05
C VAL A 27 34.70 21.88 -49.75
N LEU A 28 33.92 21.59 -48.70
CA LEU A 28 34.43 21.16 -47.40
C LEU A 28 34.76 19.66 -47.31
N GLY A 29 34.40 18.87 -48.33
CA GLY A 29 34.61 17.41 -48.33
C GLY A 29 33.79 16.67 -47.27
N ILE A 30 32.64 17.20 -46.84
CA ILE A 30 31.77 16.60 -45.81
C ILE A 30 30.39 16.24 -46.35
N GLY A 31 29.69 15.34 -45.66
CA GLY A 31 28.31 14.98 -46.02
C GLY A 31 27.33 16.13 -45.84
N LYS A 32 26.34 16.26 -46.74
CA LYS A 32 25.28 17.29 -46.69
C LYS A 32 24.57 17.34 -45.33
N SER A 33 24.24 16.19 -44.75
CA SER A 33 23.56 16.10 -43.44
C SER A 33 24.46 16.61 -42.31
N ALA A 34 25.75 16.31 -42.34
CA ALA A 34 26.71 16.79 -41.36
C ALA A 34 26.94 18.30 -41.45
N LEU A 35 26.95 18.86 -42.67
CA LEU A 35 26.96 20.31 -42.86
C LEU A 35 25.65 20.93 -42.35
N ALA A 36 24.49 20.35 -42.67
CA ALA A 36 23.20 20.86 -42.22
C ALA A 36 23.12 20.96 -40.68
N GLU A 37 23.61 19.95 -39.97
CA GLU A 37 23.70 19.96 -38.51
C GLU A 37 24.68 21.04 -38.00
N SER A 38 25.82 21.21 -38.68
CA SER A 38 26.81 22.25 -38.35
C SER A 38 26.24 23.67 -38.53
N ILE A 39 25.46 23.89 -39.58
CA ILE A 39 24.82 25.19 -39.87
C ILE A 39 23.73 25.50 -38.84
N LYS A 40 22.95 24.51 -38.41
CA LYS A 40 21.99 24.70 -37.31
C LYS A 40 22.69 25.16 -36.02
N ARG A 41 23.81 24.53 -35.66
CA ARG A 41 24.58 24.89 -34.46
C ARG A 41 25.28 26.25 -34.60
N ALA A 42 25.75 26.58 -35.81
CA ALA A 42 26.31 27.89 -36.10
C ALA A 42 25.25 29.01 -36.03
N ALA A 43 23.99 28.72 -36.39
CA ALA A 43 22.86 29.62 -36.18
C ALA A 43 22.58 29.86 -34.69
N GLU A 44 22.52 28.79 -33.89
CA GLU A 44 22.36 28.86 -32.43
C GLU A 44 23.48 29.68 -31.75
N ALA A 45 24.70 29.63 -32.29
CA ALA A 45 25.85 30.38 -31.81
C ALA A 45 25.97 31.82 -32.39
N GLY A 46 24.99 32.28 -33.19
CA GLY A 46 24.97 33.63 -33.76
C GLY A 46 25.97 33.89 -34.89
N LEU A 47 26.61 32.84 -35.43
CA LEU A 47 27.67 32.97 -36.44
C LEU A 47 27.13 33.27 -37.85
N LEU A 48 25.82 33.19 -38.08
CA LEU A 48 25.18 33.30 -39.40
C LEU A 48 24.47 34.64 -39.68
N GLY A 49 24.41 35.58 -38.72
CA GLY A 49 23.68 36.85 -38.88
C GLY A 49 22.16 36.69 -38.65
N THR A 50 21.34 37.62 -39.16
CA THR A 50 19.91 37.73 -38.79
C THR A 50 18.91 37.78 -39.96
N GLU A 51 19.34 37.66 -41.23
CA GLU A 51 18.45 37.81 -42.39
C GLU A 51 18.39 36.58 -43.30
N PRO A 52 17.22 36.23 -43.90
CA PRO A 52 15.86 36.62 -43.51
C PRO A 52 15.26 35.66 -42.44
N VAL A 53 15.71 34.40 -42.37
CA VAL A 53 15.40 33.42 -41.31
C VAL A 53 16.58 32.46 -41.15
N LEU A 54 17.10 32.30 -39.93
CA LEU A 54 18.19 31.36 -39.67
C LEU A 54 17.74 29.89 -39.82
N PRO A 55 18.57 28.98 -40.35
CA PRO A 55 18.24 27.56 -40.43
C PRO A 55 17.85 26.98 -39.06
N GLY A 56 16.63 26.43 -38.95
CA GLY A 56 16.10 25.89 -37.69
C GLY A 56 15.37 26.90 -36.80
N PHE A 57 15.16 28.14 -37.27
CA PHE A 57 14.39 29.17 -36.60
C PHE A 57 13.18 29.57 -37.45
N ARG A 58 12.17 30.16 -36.80
CA ARG A 58 11.02 30.82 -37.45
C ARG A 58 10.89 32.25 -36.96
N ILE A 59 10.30 33.12 -37.78
CA ILE A 59 9.91 34.46 -37.35
C ILE A 59 8.74 34.33 -36.36
N SER A 60 8.95 34.75 -35.11
CA SER A 60 7.90 34.77 -34.09
C SER A 60 7.15 36.10 -34.05
N ARG A 61 7.78 37.20 -34.45
CA ARG A 61 7.17 38.53 -34.47
C ARG A 61 7.89 39.46 -35.44
N ILE A 62 7.12 40.31 -36.12
CA ILE A 62 7.61 41.45 -36.90
C ILE A 62 6.97 42.71 -36.31
N SER A 63 7.79 43.68 -35.92
CA SER A 63 7.34 44.97 -35.39
C SER A 63 7.85 46.09 -36.30
N ASN A 64 6.93 46.79 -36.96
CA ASN A 64 7.26 47.94 -37.81
C ASN A 64 7.17 49.22 -36.98
N THR A 65 8.29 49.92 -36.80
CA THR A 65 8.35 51.22 -36.14
C THR A 65 8.86 52.30 -37.12
N PRO A 66 8.64 53.60 -36.84
CA PRO A 66 9.20 54.68 -37.66
C PRO A 66 10.72 54.67 -37.78
N SER A 67 11.40 53.99 -36.85
CA SER A 67 12.85 53.81 -36.79
C SER A 67 13.37 52.53 -37.48
N GLY A 68 12.49 51.67 -38.00
CA GLY A 68 12.87 50.45 -38.71
C GLY A 68 11.96 49.24 -38.43
N THR A 69 12.28 48.11 -39.04
CA THR A 69 11.58 46.84 -38.82
C THR A 69 12.37 45.97 -37.86
N PHE A 70 11.76 45.54 -36.76
CA PHE A 70 12.37 44.63 -35.79
C PHE A 70 11.77 43.22 -35.96
N ILE A 71 12.64 42.24 -36.21
CA ILE A 71 12.24 40.83 -36.38
C ILE A 71 12.71 40.03 -35.16
N GLN A 72 11.78 39.38 -34.48
CA GLN A 72 12.07 38.40 -33.43
C GLN A 72 11.98 37.00 -34.02
N GLN A 73 13.03 36.20 -33.86
CA GLN A 73 13.07 34.81 -34.29
C GLN A 73 13.09 33.89 -33.06
N THR A 74 12.43 32.73 -33.18
CA THR A 74 12.45 31.68 -32.16
C THR A 74 12.81 30.35 -32.81
N PRO A 75 13.42 29.40 -32.08
CA PRO A 75 13.67 28.06 -32.59
C PRO A 75 12.41 27.44 -33.18
N GLU A 76 12.55 26.68 -34.26
CA GLU A 76 11.45 25.96 -34.89
C GLU A 76 10.72 25.06 -33.89
N ARG A 77 9.43 24.79 -34.11
CA ARG A 77 8.68 23.91 -33.20
C ARG A 77 9.32 22.52 -33.23
N GLY A 78 9.47 21.91 -32.05
CA GLY A 78 9.95 20.52 -31.94
C GLY A 78 9.00 19.53 -32.62
N GLU A 79 9.38 18.26 -32.58
CA GLU A 79 8.56 17.18 -33.11
C GLU A 79 7.17 17.14 -32.45
N LYS A 80 6.17 16.63 -33.18
CA LYS A 80 4.83 16.45 -32.63
C LYS A 80 4.92 15.53 -31.41
N PHE A 81 4.34 15.97 -30.30
CA PHE A 81 4.24 15.15 -29.10
C PHE A 81 3.50 13.84 -29.43
N ALA A 82 4.15 12.72 -29.17
CA ALA A 82 3.56 11.39 -29.20
C ALA A 82 3.38 10.91 -27.76
N VAL A 83 2.22 10.34 -27.45
CA VAL A 83 1.98 9.70 -26.16
C VAL A 83 2.92 8.50 -26.03
N PRO A 84 3.72 8.39 -24.95
CA PRO A 84 4.59 7.25 -24.73
C PRO A 84 3.81 5.92 -24.75
N THR A 85 4.41 4.88 -25.33
CA THR A 85 3.82 3.52 -25.35
C THR A 85 3.41 3.09 -23.94
N GLY A 86 2.15 2.65 -23.78
CA GLY A 86 1.58 2.22 -22.48
C GLY A 86 0.93 3.33 -21.65
N HIS A 87 0.91 4.57 -22.13
CA HIS A 87 0.18 5.67 -21.50
C HIS A 87 -1.09 6.04 -22.29
N VAL A 88 -2.10 6.53 -21.57
CA VAL A 88 -3.33 7.15 -22.12
C VAL A 88 -3.40 8.62 -21.69
N VAL A 89 -4.04 9.48 -22.49
CA VAL A 89 -4.26 10.88 -22.09
C VAL A 89 -5.34 10.93 -21.01
N LYS A 90 -4.93 11.21 -19.77
CA LYS A 90 -5.78 11.33 -18.58
C LYS A 90 -6.60 12.62 -18.58
N GLY A 91 -6.07 13.68 -19.19
CA GLY A 91 -6.78 14.96 -19.25
C GLY A 91 -6.03 16.03 -20.03
N VAL A 92 -6.79 17.06 -20.41
CA VAL A 92 -6.31 18.20 -21.17
C VAL A 92 -6.53 19.47 -20.35
N SER A 93 -5.47 20.24 -20.12
CA SER A 93 -5.57 21.60 -19.57
C SER A 93 -5.23 22.60 -20.66
N ALA A 94 -6.02 23.68 -20.79
CA ALA A 94 -5.81 24.70 -21.81
C ALA A 94 -5.72 26.09 -21.17
N LEU A 95 -4.76 26.89 -21.62
CA LEU A 95 -4.74 28.33 -21.42
C LEU A 95 -5.57 28.97 -22.53
N VAL A 96 -6.56 29.76 -22.17
CA VAL A 96 -7.45 30.46 -23.12
C VAL A 96 -7.32 31.97 -22.98
N ASP A 97 -7.62 32.71 -24.04
CA ASP A 97 -7.75 34.17 -23.99
C ASP A 97 -9.11 34.62 -23.41
N ALA A 98 -9.33 35.94 -23.37
CA ALA A 98 -10.55 36.54 -22.83
C ALA A 98 -11.82 36.16 -23.62
N GLU A 99 -11.67 35.70 -24.86
CA GLU A 99 -12.76 35.23 -25.72
C GLU A 99 -12.89 33.68 -25.73
N GLY A 100 -12.11 32.98 -24.92
CA GLY A 100 -12.15 31.52 -24.78
C GLY A 100 -11.37 30.73 -25.83
N ARG A 101 -10.53 31.39 -26.64
CA ARG A 101 -9.71 30.72 -27.67
C ARG A 101 -8.44 30.14 -27.04
N VAL A 102 -8.09 28.91 -27.41
CA VAL A 102 -6.93 28.20 -26.85
C VAL A 102 -5.61 28.84 -27.31
N ILE A 103 -4.83 29.33 -26.35
CA ILE A 103 -3.46 29.85 -26.54
C ILE A 103 -2.46 28.69 -26.46
N GLN A 104 -2.62 27.82 -25.48
CA GLN A 104 -1.72 26.70 -25.22
C GLN A 104 -2.47 25.55 -24.57
N GLN A 105 -2.03 24.32 -24.82
CA GLN A 105 -2.64 23.11 -24.27
C GLN A 105 -1.57 22.18 -23.68
N TRP A 106 -1.84 21.62 -22.52
CA TRP A 106 -1.06 20.58 -21.86
C TRP A 106 -1.85 19.27 -21.88
N GLN A 107 -1.24 18.22 -22.43
CA GLN A 107 -1.77 16.85 -22.38
C GLN A 107 -1.14 16.11 -21.20
N LYS A 108 -1.96 15.66 -20.25
CA LYS A 108 -1.52 14.87 -19.09
C LYS A 108 -1.73 13.40 -19.42
N THR A 109 -0.69 12.59 -19.36
CA THR A 109 -0.78 11.15 -19.63
C THR A 109 -0.68 10.33 -18.33
N ALA A 110 -1.26 9.13 -18.31
CA ALA A 110 -1.19 8.17 -17.20
C ALA A 110 -1.10 6.74 -17.73
N VAL A 111 -0.56 5.83 -16.92
CA VAL A 111 -0.48 4.40 -17.26
C VAL A 111 -1.88 3.78 -17.30
N ASP A 112 -2.08 2.84 -18.23
CA ASP A 112 -3.35 2.17 -18.51
C ASP A 112 -4.05 1.56 -17.26
N ALA A 113 -5.37 1.69 -17.20
CA ALA A 113 -6.23 1.34 -16.06
C ALA A 113 -6.51 -0.17 -15.93
N GLU A 114 -5.90 -1.01 -16.75
CA GLU A 114 -6.08 -2.48 -16.75
C GLU A 114 -5.77 -3.12 -15.38
N GLY A 115 -4.77 -2.61 -14.66
CA GLY A 115 -4.47 -3.10 -13.32
C GLY A 115 -5.62 -2.87 -12.33
N GLN A 116 -6.32 -1.72 -12.41
CA GLN A 116 -7.40 -1.36 -11.48
C GLN A 116 -8.61 -2.24 -11.71
N LEU A 117 -8.91 -2.51 -12.98
CA LEU A 117 -9.94 -3.45 -13.37
C LEU A 117 -9.60 -4.88 -12.94
N ALA A 118 -8.34 -5.30 -13.01
CA ALA A 118 -7.90 -6.62 -12.55
C ALA A 118 -7.95 -6.78 -11.02
N ALA A 119 -7.61 -5.75 -10.24
CA ALA A 119 -7.76 -5.77 -8.78
C ALA A 119 -9.23 -5.79 -8.36
N PHE A 120 -10.06 -4.94 -8.96
CA PHE A 120 -11.50 -4.94 -8.71
C PHE A 120 -12.14 -6.27 -9.12
N ARG A 121 -11.76 -6.82 -10.28
CA ARG A 121 -12.15 -8.17 -10.69
C ARG A 121 -11.68 -9.22 -9.71
N ALA A 122 -10.47 -9.15 -9.16
CA ALA A 122 -10.01 -10.13 -8.17
C ALA A 122 -10.73 -10.03 -6.82
N VAL A 123 -11.09 -8.82 -6.37
CA VAL A 123 -11.96 -8.63 -5.19
C VAL A 123 -13.33 -9.23 -5.49
N VAL A 124 -13.91 -8.89 -6.63
CA VAL A 124 -15.21 -9.41 -7.10
C VAL A 124 -15.16 -10.93 -7.35
N ASP A 125 -14.06 -11.48 -7.85
CA ASP A 125 -13.87 -12.89 -8.12
C ASP A 125 -13.58 -13.63 -6.82
N GLY A 126 -12.88 -13.04 -5.85
CA GLY A 126 -12.78 -13.60 -4.50
C GLY A 126 -14.12 -13.58 -3.76
N LEU A 127 -14.97 -12.58 -4.04
CA LEU A 127 -16.36 -12.51 -3.59
C LEU A 127 -17.29 -13.49 -4.33
N LYS A 128 -17.00 -13.80 -5.61
CA LYS A 128 -17.82 -14.65 -6.51
C LYS A 128 -17.36 -16.10 -6.62
N GLU A 129 -16.12 -16.39 -6.23
CA GLU A 129 -15.64 -17.75 -6.15
C GLU A 129 -16.68 -18.47 -5.31
N ASN A 130 -17.25 -19.55 -5.83
CA ASN A 130 -18.08 -20.45 -5.05
C ASN A 130 -17.16 -21.12 -4.03
N LEU A 131 -16.62 -20.32 -3.11
CA LEU A 131 -16.08 -20.75 -1.87
C LEU A 131 -17.25 -21.50 -1.25
N PRO A 132 -17.13 -22.83 -1.04
CA PRO A 132 -18.20 -23.56 -0.38
C PRO A 132 -18.53 -22.76 0.87
N ARG A 133 -19.79 -22.31 0.96
CA ARG A 133 -20.30 -21.65 2.16
C ARG A 133 -19.87 -22.54 3.31
N ILE A 134 -19.21 -21.95 4.30
CA ILE A 134 -18.63 -22.73 5.38
C ILE A 134 -19.75 -23.58 5.95
N THR A 135 -19.52 -24.90 5.95
CA THR A 135 -20.49 -25.83 6.53
C THR A 135 -20.50 -25.52 8.02
N ILE A 136 -21.67 -25.20 8.56
CA ILE A 136 -21.85 -24.87 9.97
C ILE A 136 -21.12 -25.93 10.80
N MET A 137 -20.12 -25.49 11.56
CA MET A 137 -19.31 -26.40 12.35
C MET A 137 -20.08 -26.77 13.62
N PRO A 138 -20.00 -28.03 14.09
CA PRO A 138 -20.56 -28.39 15.38
C PRO A 138 -19.91 -27.55 16.49
N ALA A 139 -20.71 -27.18 17.49
CA ALA A 139 -20.19 -26.48 18.66
C ALA A 139 -19.27 -27.41 19.49
N PRO A 140 -18.25 -26.86 20.15
CA PRO A 140 -17.47 -27.62 21.12
C PRO A 140 -18.37 -28.17 22.23
N GLN A 141 -18.11 -29.43 22.65
CA GLN A 141 -18.94 -30.11 23.67
C GLN A 141 -18.81 -29.51 25.07
N HIS A 142 -17.62 -29.01 25.41
CA HIS A 142 -17.30 -28.43 26.72
C HIS A 142 -16.64 -27.08 26.52
N ILE A 143 -17.03 -26.06 27.29
CA ILE A 143 -16.42 -24.74 27.27
C ILE A 143 -16.46 -24.12 28.67
N GLU A 144 -15.58 -23.15 28.91
CA GLU A 144 -15.58 -22.30 30.11
C GLU A 144 -16.46 -21.06 29.86
N GLU A 145 -17.68 -21.07 30.40
CA GLU A 145 -18.73 -20.05 30.17
C GLU A 145 -18.31 -18.62 30.60
N ASP A 146 -17.44 -18.51 31.61
CA ASP A 146 -16.96 -17.23 32.14
C ASP A 146 -15.82 -16.61 31.30
N LEU A 147 -15.15 -17.42 30.47
CA LEU A 147 -13.92 -17.00 29.78
C LEU A 147 -14.15 -16.53 28.35
N LEU A 148 -13.31 -15.58 27.94
CA LEU A 148 -13.11 -15.13 26.58
C LEU A 148 -11.61 -15.16 26.27
N ASN A 149 -11.23 -15.68 25.10
CA ASN A 149 -9.86 -15.59 24.59
C ASN A 149 -9.77 -14.55 23.49
N GLN A 150 -8.95 -13.52 23.67
CA GLN A 150 -8.64 -12.54 22.64
C GLN A 150 -7.32 -12.92 21.95
N PHE A 151 -7.39 -13.14 20.65
CA PHE A 151 -6.23 -13.40 19.79
C PHE A 151 -5.86 -12.09 19.11
N VAL A 152 -4.79 -11.46 19.59
CA VAL A 152 -4.35 -10.14 19.12
C VAL A 152 -3.24 -10.30 18.09
N VAL A 153 -3.50 -9.81 16.89
CA VAL A 153 -2.53 -9.70 15.80
C VAL A 153 -2.64 -8.30 15.18
N THR A 154 -1.53 -7.72 14.76
CA THR A 154 -1.50 -6.39 14.15
C THR A 154 -0.39 -6.33 13.11
N ASP A 155 -0.49 -5.39 12.17
CA ASP A 155 0.62 -5.03 11.29
C ASP A 155 1.24 -6.25 10.59
N SER A 156 0.42 -7.19 10.14
CA SER A 156 0.92 -8.43 9.52
C SER A 156 1.46 -8.19 8.11
N HIS A 157 1.11 -7.05 7.51
CA HIS A 157 1.69 -6.55 6.27
C HIS A 157 1.74 -7.63 5.16
N PHE A 158 0.62 -8.32 4.93
CA PHE A 158 0.48 -9.22 3.79
C PHE A 158 0.72 -8.42 2.52
N GLY A 159 1.67 -8.87 1.71
CA GLY A 159 2.14 -8.11 0.55
C GLY A 159 3.48 -7.42 0.73
N MET A 160 4.12 -7.50 1.90
CA MET A 160 5.44 -6.93 2.17
C MET A 160 6.57 -7.88 1.78
N LEU A 161 7.68 -7.32 1.33
CA LEU A 161 8.94 -8.02 1.10
C LEU A 161 9.98 -7.58 2.12
N ALA A 162 10.61 -8.55 2.80
CA ALA A 162 11.81 -8.33 3.61
C ALA A 162 12.92 -9.28 3.15
N HIS A 163 14.15 -8.76 3.04
CA HIS A 163 15.31 -9.51 2.60
C HIS A 163 16.28 -9.74 3.76
N ARG A 164 16.58 -11.00 4.09
CA ARG A 164 17.38 -11.36 5.27
C ARG A 164 18.73 -10.66 5.38
N GLU A 165 19.44 -10.46 4.28
CA GLU A 165 20.77 -9.83 4.32
C GLU A 165 20.68 -8.37 4.80
N GLU A 166 19.59 -7.69 4.48
CA GLU A 166 19.35 -6.28 4.83
C GLU A 166 18.66 -6.14 6.18
N THR A 167 17.61 -6.94 6.43
CA THR A 167 16.69 -6.74 7.56
C THR A 167 16.83 -7.77 8.67
N GLY A 168 17.66 -8.81 8.47
CA GLY A 168 17.91 -9.89 9.42
C GLY A 168 16.92 -11.07 9.32
N ALA A 169 15.83 -10.95 8.57
CA ALA A 169 14.90 -12.06 8.33
C ALA A 169 14.15 -11.93 7.00
N ASP A 170 13.81 -13.06 6.38
CA ASP A 170 12.98 -13.07 5.17
C ASP A 170 11.50 -12.92 5.53
N TYR A 171 10.77 -12.19 4.69
CA TYR A 171 9.31 -12.12 4.75
C TYR A 171 8.77 -11.88 3.35
N ASP A 172 7.77 -12.68 2.99
CA ASP A 172 7.07 -12.62 1.72
C ASP A 172 5.62 -13.07 1.93
N LEU A 173 4.79 -13.04 0.89
CA LEU A 173 3.37 -13.37 1.03
C LEU A 173 3.14 -14.81 1.55
N ARG A 174 4.01 -15.75 1.19
CA ARG A 174 3.91 -17.16 1.62
C ARG A 174 4.30 -17.30 3.08
N LEU A 175 5.39 -16.66 3.50
CA LEU A 175 5.87 -16.66 4.88
C LEU A 175 4.87 -15.94 5.80
N ALA A 176 4.24 -14.86 5.34
CA ALA A 176 3.18 -14.17 6.08
C ALA A 176 1.98 -15.08 6.37
N GLU A 177 1.47 -15.79 5.35
CA GLU A 177 0.40 -16.76 5.51
C GLU A 177 0.79 -17.89 6.46
N GLN A 178 1.93 -18.53 6.21
CA GLN A 178 2.38 -19.68 7.01
C GLN A 178 2.58 -19.28 8.47
N LEU A 179 3.24 -18.14 8.73
CA LEU A 179 3.50 -17.66 10.07
C LEU A 179 2.20 -17.37 10.82
N LEU A 180 1.23 -16.69 10.18
CA LEU A 180 -0.04 -16.39 10.82
C LEU A 180 -0.81 -17.67 11.14
N LEU A 181 -0.87 -18.63 10.22
CA LEU A 181 -1.54 -19.92 10.45
C LEU A 181 -0.85 -20.75 11.53
N ASP A 182 0.48 -20.85 11.52
CA ASP A 182 1.27 -21.56 12.54
C ASP A 182 1.05 -20.93 13.92
N TRP A 183 1.03 -19.59 13.98
CA TRP A 183 0.78 -18.86 15.20
C TRP A 183 -0.63 -19.15 15.73
N PHE A 184 -1.67 -19.06 14.89
CA PHE A 184 -3.04 -19.35 15.31
C PHE A 184 -3.22 -20.81 15.72
N ALA A 185 -2.61 -21.77 15.02
CA ALA A 185 -2.65 -23.17 15.40
C ALA A 185 -2.06 -23.38 16.81
N ALA A 186 -0.89 -22.82 17.08
CA ALA A 186 -0.23 -22.89 18.38
C ALA A 186 -1.02 -22.17 19.48
N ALA A 187 -1.48 -20.95 19.18
CA ALA A 187 -2.25 -20.10 20.08
C ALA A 187 -3.59 -20.75 20.47
N VAL A 188 -4.34 -21.25 19.49
CA VAL A 188 -5.61 -21.93 19.72
C VAL A 188 -5.36 -23.21 20.51
N ALA A 189 -4.33 -23.99 20.19
CA ALA A 189 -4.00 -25.19 20.96
C ALA A 189 -3.69 -24.88 22.43
N GLY A 190 -2.91 -23.82 22.70
CA GLY A 190 -2.48 -23.43 24.05
C GLY A 190 -3.52 -22.68 24.89
N ALA A 191 -4.52 -22.05 24.27
CA ALA A 191 -5.56 -21.29 24.97
C ALA A 191 -6.53 -22.21 25.75
N PRO A 192 -7.17 -21.75 26.84
CA PRO A 192 -8.26 -22.51 27.46
C PRO A 192 -9.45 -22.63 26.49
N GLN A 193 -10.32 -23.61 26.69
CA GLN A 193 -11.51 -23.80 25.87
C GLN A 193 -12.62 -22.82 26.28
N ALA A 194 -12.42 -21.53 26.00
CA ALA A 194 -13.30 -20.44 26.44
C ALA A 194 -14.62 -20.38 25.67
N HIS A 195 -15.66 -19.76 26.26
CA HIS A 195 -16.93 -19.53 25.57
C HIS A 195 -16.73 -18.73 24.27
N THR A 196 -16.05 -17.58 24.36
CA THR A 196 -15.90 -16.65 23.25
C THR A 196 -14.45 -16.57 22.82
N ALA A 197 -14.19 -16.53 21.52
CA ALA A 197 -12.96 -16.00 20.97
C ALA A 197 -13.21 -14.60 20.39
N VAL A 198 -12.29 -13.67 20.61
CA VAL A 198 -12.20 -12.43 19.84
C VAL A 198 -10.97 -12.53 18.93
N LEU A 199 -11.18 -12.49 17.62
CA LEU A 199 -10.13 -12.22 16.65
C LEU A 199 -9.93 -10.70 16.60
N ALA A 200 -8.87 -10.21 17.22
CA ALA A 200 -8.52 -8.79 17.23
C ALA A 200 -7.39 -8.53 16.24
N GLN A 201 -7.73 -8.34 14.97
CA GLN A 201 -6.81 -7.84 13.96
C GLN A 201 -6.80 -6.31 14.04
N LEU A 202 -5.69 -5.72 14.50
CA LEU A 202 -5.64 -4.29 14.86
C LEU A 202 -5.22 -3.37 13.71
N GLY A 203 -5.45 -3.73 12.43
CA GLY A 203 -5.12 -2.92 11.26
C GLY A 203 -3.75 -3.21 10.66
N ASP A 204 -3.48 -2.61 9.49
CA ASP A 204 -2.29 -2.87 8.66
C ASP A 204 -2.14 -4.39 8.36
N LEU A 205 -3.26 -5.04 8.04
CA LEU A 205 -3.25 -6.43 7.61
C LEU A 205 -2.61 -6.55 6.23
N LEU A 206 -2.95 -5.64 5.32
CA LEU A 206 -2.33 -5.53 3.99
C LEU A 206 -1.23 -4.47 4.04
N HIS A 207 -0.12 -4.74 3.35
CA HIS A 207 1.01 -3.82 3.28
C HIS A 207 0.72 -2.59 2.40
N HIS A 208 -0.09 -2.75 1.35
CA HIS A 208 -0.48 -1.67 0.45
C HIS A 208 -1.94 -1.78 0.01
N ASP A 209 -2.59 -0.62 -0.13
CA ASP A 209 -4.04 -0.52 -0.36
C ASP A 209 -4.44 -0.34 -1.84
N ALA A 210 -3.46 -0.29 -2.72
CA ALA A 210 -3.63 -0.02 -4.14
C ALA A 210 -2.68 -0.90 -4.98
N LEU A 211 -2.78 -0.79 -6.30
CA LEU A 211 -1.84 -1.45 -7.21
C LEU A 211 -0.43 -0.88 -7.12
N GLU A 212 -0.37 0.42 -6.84
CA GLU A 212 0.87 1.09 -6.51
C GLU A 212 1.26 0.66 -5.09
N SER A 213 2.45 0.09 -4.95
CA SER A 213 3.04 -0.27 -3.67
C SER A 213 3.56 0.99 -2.97
N VAL A 214 2.63 1.82 -2.51
CA VAL A 214 2.92 3.06 -1.79
C VAL A 214 1.97 3.25 -0.62
N THR A 215 2.41 3.96 0.43
CA THR A 215 1.51 4.30 1.54
C THR A 215 0.36 5.19 1.06
N PRO A 216 -0.90 4.94 1.47
CA PRO A 216 -2.05 5.66 0.94
C PRO A 216 -1.98 7.18 1.11
N ALA A 217 -1.56 7.65 2.29
CA ALA A 217 -1.55 9.07 2.65
C ALA A 217 -0.29 9.81 2.18
N HIS A 218 0.88 9.20 2.33
CA HIS A 218 2.17 9.87 2.13
C HIS A 218 2.93 9.44 0.88
N LYS A 219 2.46 8.40 0.18
CA LYS A 219 3.04 7.88 -1.07
C LYS A 219 4.51 7.44 -0.94
N HIS A 220 4.92 7.03 0.26
CA HIS A 220 6.21 6.38 0.45
C HIS A 220 6.21 5.06 -0.32
N VAL A 221 7.24 4.81 -1.11
CA VAL A 221 7.41 3.54 -1.83
C VAL A 221 7.62 2.42 -0.82
N LEU A 222 6.95 1.30 -1.04
CA LEU A 222 6.93 0.15 -0.17
C LEU A 222 7.57 -1.05 -0.86
N ASP A 223 8.38 -1.81 -0.12
CA ASP A 223 8.93 -3.08 -0.58
C ASP A 223 7.84 -4.14 -0.55
N ALA A 224 7.38 -4.55 -1.73
CA ALA A 224 6.18 -5.37 -1.86
C ALA A 224 6.42 -6.72 -2.54
N ASP A 225 5.86 -7.77 -1.95
CA ASP A 225 5.57 -9.06 -2.57
C ASP A 225 4.08 -9.37 -2.44
N SER A 226 3.28 -8.88 -3.38
CA SER A 226 3.04 -9.56 -4.65
C SER A 226 2.11 -8.65 -5.46
N ARG A 227 1.43 -9.16 -6.49
CA ARG A 227 0.31 -8.41 -7.10
C ARG A 227 -0.86 -8.36 -6.12
N LEU A 228 -1.53 -7.22 -6.01
CA LEU A 228 -2.66 -7.01 -5.08
C LEU A 228 -3.70 -8.13 -5.12
N HIS A 229 -4.06 -8.63 -6.32
CA HIS A 229 -5.02 -9.75 -6.42
C HIS A 229 -4.56 -11.06 -5.76
N LYS A 230 -3.25 -11.36 -5.77
CA LYS A 230 -2.70 -12.53 -5.07
C LYS A 230 -2.76 -12.32 -3.58
N VAL A 231 -2.37 -11.12 -3.11
CA VAL A 231 -2.44 -10.73 -1.70
C VAL A 231 -3.87 -10.88 -1.18
N VAL A 232 -4.85 -10.34 -1.90
CA VAL A 232 -6.28 -10.45 -1.56
C VAL A 232 -6.72 -11.91 -1.41
N ARG A 233 -6.40 -12.79 -2.38
CA ARG A 233 -6.77 -14.22 -2.30
C ARG A 233 -6.15 -14.91 -1.09
N VAL A 234 -4.89 -14.62 -0.79
CA VAL A 234 -4.17 -15.18 0.36
C VAL A 234 -4.78 -14.69 1.68
N VAL A 235 -5.07 -13.40 1.79
CA VAL A 235 -5.71 -12.83 2.98
C VAL A 235 -7.06 -13.49 3.24
N ILE A 236 -7.92 -13.60 2.22
CA ILE A 236 -9.25 -14.19 2.35
C ILE A 236 -9.17 -15.64 2.84
N ARG A 237 -8.34 -16.50 2.21
CA ARG A 237 -8.23 -17.89 2.64
C ARG A 237 -7.61 -18.03 4.04
N THR A 238 -6.67 -17.17 4.38
CA THR A 238 -5.99 -17.19 5.69
C THR A 238 -6.98 -16.85 6.79
N LEU A 239 -7.76 -15.77 6.64
CA LEU A 239 -8.76 -15.35 7.62
C LEU A 239 -9.85 -16.40 7.82
N ARG A 240 -10.31 -17.05 6.74
CA ARG A 240 -11.29 -18.15 6.83
C ARG A 240 -10.75 -19.31 7.66
N ARG A 241 -9.52 -19.77 7.37
CA ARG A 241 -8.85 -20.82 8.15
C ARG A 241 -8.66 -20.42 9.62
N VAL A 242 -8.35 -19.15 9.89
CA VAL A 242 -8.26 -18.64 11.27
C VAL A 242 -9.61 -18.72 11.99
N VAL A 243 -10.69 -18.23 11.38
CA VAL A 243 -12.02 -18.31 11.99
C VAL A 243 -12.46 -19.76 12.19
N ASP A 244 -12.15 -20.66 11.26
CA ASP A 244 -12.43 -22.09 11.39
C ASP A 244 -11.70 -22.70 12.61
N MET A 245 -10.40 -22.39 12.79
CA MET A 245 -9.65 -22.82 13.98
C MET A 245 -10.27 -22.28 15.28
N LEU A 246 -10.75 -21.03 15.28
CA LEU A 246 -11.41 -20.45 16.44
C LEU A 246 -12.76 -21.12 16.74
N LEU A 247 -13.57 -21.40 15.72
CA LEU A 247 -14.86 -22.09 15.83
C LEU A 247 -14.74 -23.53 16.31
N GLN A 248 -13.63 -24.21 16.02
CA GLN A 248 -13.39 -25.56 16.55
C GLN A 248 -13.28 -25.60 18.08
N LYS A 249 -12.80 -24.51 18.70
CA LYS A 249 -12.52 -24.47 20.13
C LYS A 249 -13.48 -23.62 20.95
N HIS A 250 -14.16 -22.64 20.34
CA HIS A 250 -14.99 -21.67 21.06
C HIS A 250 -16.44 -21.73 20.62
N LYS A 251 -17.37 -21.46 21.54
CA LYS A 251 -18.81 -21.46 21.26
C LYS A 251 -19.22 -20.28 20.38
N HIS A 252 -18.57 -19.13 20.56
CA HIS A 252 -18.78 -17.91 19.78
C HIS A 252 -17.45 -17.32 19.31
N VAL A 253 -17.42 -16.73 18.11
CA VAL A 253 -16.29 -15.97 17.56
C VAL A 253 -16.76 -14.57 17.21
N HIS A 254 -16.10 -13.56 17.78
CA HIS A 254 -16.27 -12.17 17.41
C HIS A 254 -15.04 -11.67 16.65
N VAL A 255 -15.25 -11.04 15.51
CA VAL A 255 -14.18 -10.60 14.61
C VAL A 255 -14.13 -9.08 14.58
N VAL A 256 -12.98 -8.55 15.01
CA VAL A 256 -12.61 -7.14 14.87
C VAL A 256 -11.50 -7.05 13.82
N MET A 257 -11.77 -6.37 12.72
CA MET A 257 -10.79 -6.03 11.69
C MET A 257 -10.63 -4.51 11.67
N ALA A 258 -9.70 -3.98 12.45
CA ALA A 258 -9.52 -2.54 12.54
C ALA A 258 -8.92 -1.96 11.25
N SER A 259 -9.25 -0.71 10.92
CA SER A 259 -8.59 0.00 9.82
C SER A 259 -7.21 0.52 10.23
N GLY A 260 -6.20 0.20 9.44
CA GLY A 260 -4.85 0.73 9.57
C GLY A 260 -4.56 1.90 8.63
N ASN A 261 -3.34 2.44 8.69
CA ASN A 261 -2.89 3.51 7.77
C ASN A 261 -2.32 2.97 6.46
N HIS A 262 -1.94 1.69 6.39
CA HIS A 262 -1.54 1.01 5.16
C HIS A 262 -2.73 0.45 4.37
N ASP A 263 -3.87 0.18 5.02
CA ASP A 263 -5.02 -0.49 4.43
C ASP A 263 -6.41 0.16 4.70
N PRO A 264 -6.57 1.50 4.59
CA PRO A 264 -7.82 2.18 4.92
C PRO A 264 -9.03 1.76 4.08
N ALA A 265 -8.86 1.43 2.79
CA ALA A 265 -9.92 0.88 1.95
C ALA A 265 -10.00 -0.64 2.10
N SER A 266 -8.87 -1.33 2.25
CA SER A 266 -8.87 -2.80 2.27
C SER A 266 -9.48 -3.39 3.52
N SER A 267 -9.20 -2.77 4.67
CA SER A 267 -9.88 -3.11 5.93
C SER A 267 -11.42 -3.01 5.83
N VAL A 268 -11.95 -2.06 5.05
CA VAL A 268 -13.41 -1.93 4.83
C VAL A 268 -13.95 -3.13 4.07
N TRP A 269 -13.41 -3.44 2.89
CA TRP A 269 -13.96 -4.56 2.10
C TRP A 269 -13.72 -5.92 2.79
N VAL A 270 -12.65 -6.08 3.56
CA VAL A 270 -12.42 -7.30 4.35
C VAL A 270 -13.52 -7.49 5.40
N ARG A 271 -13.91 -6.44 6.13
CA ARG A 271 -15.01 -6.51 7.11
C ARG A 271 -16.34 -6.92 6.45
N GLU A 272 -16.72 -6.23 5.39
CA GLU A 272 -17.97 -6.49 4.67
C GLU A 272 -17.98 -7.90 4.05
N LEU A 273 -16.85 -8.33 3.50
CA LEU A 273 -16.68 -9.68 2.97
C LEU A 273 -16.87 -10.74 4.06
N LEU A 274 -16.20 -10.60 5.21
CA LEU A 274 -16.33 -11.56 6.30
C LEU A 274 -17.77 -11.59 6.85
N ALA A 275 -18.39 -10.44 7.02
CA ALA A 275 -19.79 -10.36 7.45
C ALA A 275 -20.73 -11.08 6.47
N THR A 276 -20.48 -10.95 5.16
CA THR A 276 -21.25 -11.64 4.12
C THR A 276 -20.99 -13.15 4.12
N ILE A 277 -19.72 -13.58 4.24
CA ILE A 277 -19.35 -15.00 4.27
C ILE A 277 -20.01 -15.73 5.44
N TYR A 278 -20.05 -15.09 6.62
CA TYR A 278 -20.54 -15.67 7.86
C TYR A 278 -21.99 -15.28 8.19
N GLU A 279 -22.74 -14.70 7.25
CA GLU A 279 -24.12 -14.20 7.47
C GLU A 279 -25.08 -15.29 8.02
N ASN A 280 -24.81 -16.56 7.71
CA ASN A 280 -25.63 -17.71 8.10
C ASN A 280 -24.99 -18.57 9.20
N GLU A 281 -23.82 -18.19 9.74
CA GLU A 281 -23.18 -18.89 10.85
C GLU A 281 -23.49 -18.13 12.16
N PRO A 282 -24.49 -18.59 12.96
CA PRO A 282 -24.94 -17.86 14.14
C PRO A 282 -23.88 -17.73 15.25
N ARG A 283 -22.79 -18.50 15.18
CA ARG A 283 -21.69 -18.45 16.14
C ARG A 283 -20.60 -17.44 15.77
N VAL A 284 -20.72 -16.76 14.63
CA VAL A 284 -19.77 -15.73 14.20
C VAL A 284 -20.47 -14.38 14.18
N SER A 285 -19.80 -13.38 14.73
CA SER A 285 -20.19 -11.98 14.61
C SER A 285 -19.01 -11.18 14.10
N VAL A 286 -19.23 -10.32 13.11
CA VAL A 286 -18.20 -9.45 12.54
C VAL A 286 -18.57 -8.00 12.86
N ASP A 287 -17.64 -7.24 13.42
CA ASP A 287 -17.81 -5.80 13.57
C ASP A 287 -17.70 -5.13 12.18
N THR A 288 -18.82 -4.60 11.67
CA THR A 288 -18.91 -3.88 10.40
C THR A 288 -18.96 -2.35 10.59
N SER A 289 -18.60 -1.86 11.78
CA SER A 289 -18.59 -0.43 12.05
C SER A 289 -17.66 0.31 11.07
N PRO A 290 -18.12 1.43 10.48
CA PRO A 290 -17.26 2.30 9.68
C PRO A 290 -16.33 3.17 10.54
N MET A 291 -16.44 3.10 11.88
CA MET A 291 -15.58 3.82 12.79
C MET A 291 -14.14 3.27 12.77
N LEU A 292 -13.18 4.08 13.21
CA LEU A 292 -11.80 3.63 13.47
C LEU A 292 -11.61 3.03 14.86
N TYR A 293 -12.63 3.13 15.71
CA TYR A 293 -12.63 2.68 17.09
C TYR A 293 -13.69 1.61 17.26
N TYR A 294 -13.34 0.53 17.94
CA TYR A 294 -14.18 -0.66 18.10
C TYR A 294 -14.23 -1.05 19.58
N ALA A 295 -15.28 -1.78 19.96
CA ALA A 295 -15.46 -2.20 21.34
C ALA A 295 -16.24 -3.52 21.44
N TYR A 296 -15.87 -4.34 22.42
CA TYR A 296 -16.56 -5.58 22.74
C TYR A 296 -16.75 -5.69 24.26
N LYS A 297 -17.99 -5.96 24.69
CA LYS A 297 -18.32 -6.13 26.11
C LYS A 297 -18.45 -7.59 26.48
N TRP A 298 -17.74 -8.01 27.53
CA TRP A 298 -17.79 -9.34 28.12
C TRP A 298 -18.12 -9.24 29.62
N GLY A 299 -19.42 -9.11 29.93
CA GLY A 299 -19.89 -8.86 31.31
C GLY A 299 -19.31 -7.58 31.89
N ASP A 300 -18.54 -7.69 32.96
CA ASP A 300 -17.90 -6.57 33.64
C ASP A 300 -16.57 -6.14 33.00
N THR A 301 -16.14 -6.84 31.94
CA THR A 301 -14.90 -6.54 31.20
C THR A 301 -15.23 -5.90 29.85
N ALA A 302 -14.71 -4.70 29.61
CA ALA A 302 -14.76 -4.02 28.31
C ALA A 302 -13.41 -4.09 27.60
N LEU A 303 -13.45 -4.42 26.31
CA LEU A 303 -12.31 -4.50 25.43
C LEU A 303 -12.48 -3.46 24.32
N PHE A 304 -11.45 -2.68 24.07
CA PHE A 304 -11.46 -1.59 23.11
C PHE A 304 -10.29 -1.71 22.13
N TYR A 305 -10.53 -1.27 20.89
CA TYR A 305 -9.56 -1.47 19.81
C TYR A 305 -9.43 -0.22 18.95
N HIS A 306 -8.21 0.07 18.53
CA HIS A 306 -7.89 1.11 17.54
C HIS A 306 -6.50 0.82 16.98
N HIS A 307 -6.23 1.06 15.69
CA HIS A 307 -4.92 0.72 15.13
C HIS A 307 -3.75 1.50 15.76
N GLY A 308 -3.97 2.77 16.13
CA GLY A 308 -2.98 3.61 16.82
C GLY A 308 -2.54 4.83 16.01
N HIS A 309 -2.73 4.81 14.70
CA HIS A 309 -2.29 5.86 13.76
C HIS A 309 -2.92 7.26 13.98
N LYS A 310 -4.11 7.35 14.61
CA LYS A 310 -4.74 8.64 15.00
C LYS A 310 -4.57 8.99 16.48
N ARG A 311 -4.51 7.97 17.34
CA ARG A 311 -4.49 8.08 18.80
C ARG A 311 -3.65 6.91 19.33
N GLY A 312 -2.47 7.24 19.82
CA GLY A 312 -1.55 6.26 20.40
C GLY A 312 -1.84 5.97 21.88
N VAL A 313 -0.97 5.17 22.47
CA VAL A 313 -1.04 4.69 23.88
C VAL A 313 -1.33 5.83 24.87
N ALA A 314 -0.77 7.01 24.62
CA ALA A 314 -0.83 8.10 25.56
C ALA A 314 -2.19 8.82 25.66
N GLN A 315 -3.07 8.68 24.66
CA GLN A 315 -4.32 9.46 24.58
C GLN A 315 -5.54 8.68 24.07
N VAL A 316 -5.40 7.41 23.70
CA VAL A 316 -6.50 6.62 23.11
C VAL A 316 -7.59 6.30 24.13
N ASP A 317 -7.22 6.12 25.40
CA ASP A 317 -8.13 5.78 26.51
C ASP A 317 -9.27 6.78 26.70
N ALA A 318 -8.95 8.07 26.75
CA ALA A 318 -9.95 9.14 26.90
C ALA A 318 -10.90 9.18 25.69
N THR A 319 -10.39 8.91 24.49
CA THR A 319 -11.21 8.86 23.26
C THR A 319 -12.18 7.68 23.31
N LEU A 320 -11.69 6.49 23.67
CA LEU A 320 -12.49 5.27 23.78
C LEU A 320 -13.55 5.36 24.87
N ALA A 321 -13.18 5.84 26.07
CA ALA A 321 -14.13 6.04 27.17
C ALA A 321 -15.21 7.08 26.81
N GLY A 322 -14.85 8.14 26.06
CA GLY A 322 -15.80 9.13 25.58
C GLY A 322 -16.77 8.59 24.52
N MET A 323 -16.25 7.85 23.53
CA MET A 323 -17.05 7.28 22.44
C MET A 323 -17.98 6.16 22.91
N PHE A 324 -17.48 5.27 23.79
CA PHE A 324 -18.21 4.10 24.28
C PHE A 324 -18.62 4.27 25.75
N ARG A 325 -19.08 5.48 26.11
CA ARG A 325 -19.32 5.89 27.50
C ARG A 325 -20.24 4.95 28.28
N GLU A 326 -21.30 4.45 27.65
CA GLU A 326 -22.24 3.52 28.30
C GLU A 326 -21.59 2.17 28.59
N MET A 327 -20.88 1.59 27.60
CA MET A 327 -20.15 0.34 27.78
C MET A 327 -19.06 0.47 28.84
N PHE A 328 -18.28 1.55 28.76
CA PHE A 328 -17.22 1.85 29.70
C PHE A 328 -17.75 2.03 31.13
N GLY A 329 -18.78 2.87 31.32
CA GLY A 329 -19.37 3.14 32.63
C GLY A 329 -20.07 1.91 33.25
N ALA A 330 -20.55 0.99 32.42
CA ALA A 330 -21.18 -0.25 32.85
C ALA A 330 -20.19 -1.43 33.02
N SER A 331 -18.88 -1.18 33.01
CA SER A 331 -17.83 -2.19 33.13
C SER A 331 -16.92 -1.87 34.32
N LYS A 332 -16.42 -2.91 35.00
CA LYS A 332 -15.48 -2.79 36.11
C LYS A 332 -14.02 -2.83 35.65
N TYR A 333 -13.77 -3.54 34.56
CA TYR A 333 -12.45 -3.69 33.94
C TYR A 333 -12.51 -3.17 32.51
N ALA A 334 -11.49 -2.43 32.10
CA ALA A 334 -11.38 -1.86 30.77
C ALA A 334 -9.95 -1.99 30.25
N PHE A 335 -9.83 -2.47 29.01
CA PHE A 335 -8.57 -2.69 28.31
C PHE A 335 -8.67 -2.13 26.89
N ALA A 336 -7.65 -1.41 26.46
CA ALA A 336 -7.51 -0.92 25.09
C ALA A 336 -6.30 -1.54 24.43
N HIS A 337 -6.45 -1.95 23.18
CA HIS A 337 -5.40 -2.57 22.39
C HIS A 337 -5.15 -1.78 21.10
N VAL A 338 -3.88 -1.48 20.86
CA VAL A 338 -3.41 -0.74 19.68
C VAL A 338 -2.19 -1.42 19.03
N GLY A 339 -1.86 -1.04 17.79
CA GLY A 339 -0.72 -1.55 17.02
C GLY A 339 0.17 -0.41 16.50
N HIS A 340 0.41 -0.40 15.18
CA HIS A 340 1.03 0.68 14.39
C HIS A 340 2.56 0.84 14.52
N LEU A 341 3.11 0.84 15.73
CA LEU A 341 4.56 1.09 15.94
C LEU A 341 5.39 -0.17 16.17
N HIS A 342 4.78 -1.35 16.00
CA HIS A 342 5.45 -2.67 15.97
C HIS A 342 6.22 -3.03 17.24
N SER A 343 6.08 -2.27 18.31
CA SER A 343 6.75 -2.47 19.59
C SER A 343 5.74 -2.54 20.73
N ASP A 344 6.03 -3.35 21.75
CA ASP A 344 5.21 -3.42 22.94
C ASP A 344 5.33 -2.14 23.78
N GLU A 345 4.21 -1.62 24.25
CA GLU A 345 4.15 -0.54 25.24
C GLU A 345 2.86 -0.66 26.06
N GLY A 346 2.98 -0.71 27.38
CA GLY A 346 1.83 -0.78 28.29
C GLY A 346 1.71 0.48 29.14
N ARG A 347 0.53 1.09 29.19
CA ARG A 347 0.23 2.23 30.05
C ARG A 347 -1.07 2.02 30.81
N LYS A 348 -1.00 2.04 32.14
CA LYS A 348 -2.18 2.13 33.00
C LYS A 348 -2.53 3.59 33.25
N SER A 349 -3.73 4.01 32.85
CA SER A 349 -4.29 5.31 33.25
C SER A 349 -5.37 5.14 34.32
N ALA A 350 -5.97 6.25 34.73
CA ALA A 350 -7.14 6.25 35.61
C ALA A 350 -8.39 5.64 34.95
N LEU A 351 -8.42 5.52 33.61
CA LEU A 351 -9.57 5.01 32.87
C LEU A 351 -9.43 3.51 32.58
N MET A 352 -8.30 3.09 32.02
CA MET A 352 -8.10 1.72 31.55
C MET A 352 -6.63 1.36 31.42
N TYR A 353 -6.33 0.08 31.18
CA TYR A 353 -5.00 -0.32 30.72
C TYR A 353 -4.96 -0.25 29.19
N VAL A 354 -3.93 0.39 28.64
CA VAL A 354 -3.71 0.51 27.20
C VAL A 354 -2.45 -0.27 26.84
N GLU A 355 -2.54 -1.19 25.89
CA GLU A 355 -1.41 -1.97 25.38
C GLU A 355 -1.25 -1.73 23.89
N ARG A 356 -0.07 -1.26 23.48
CA ARG A 356 0.40 -1.39 22.10
C ARG A 356 1.07 -2.74 21.93
N HIS A 357 0.77 -3.41 20.83
CA HIS A 357 1.28 -4.73 20.51
C HIS A 357 2.37 -4.69 19.43
N GLU A 358 3.34 -5.59 19.55
CA GLU A 358 4.29 -5.95 18.49
C GLU A 358 3.60 -6.56 17.27
N THR A 359 4.30 -6.53 16.12
CA THR A 359 3.92 -7.28 14.92
C THR A 359 4.54 -8.68 14.92
N LEU A 360 3.99 -9.63 14.16
CA LEU A 360 4.68 -10.88 13.81
C LEU A 360 5.60 -10.74 12.59
N ALA A 361 5.36 -9.73 11.75
CA ALA A 361 6.07 -9.52 10.50
C ALA A 361 7.57 -9.28 10.75
N ALA A 362 8.41 -9.66 9.78
CA ALA A 362 9.82 -9.25 9.82
C ALA A 362 9.94 -7.75 9.52
N PRO A 363 11.00 -7.07 9.98
CA PRO A 363 11.23 -5.69 9.54
C PRO A 363 11.46 -5.63 8.02
N ASP A 364 10.86 -4.66 7.35
CA ASP A 364 11.21 -4.26 5.99
C ASP A 364 12.48 -3.37 6.00
N ALA A 365 12.93 -2.96 4.80
CA ALA A 365 14.12 -2.11 4.66
C ALA A 365 13.98 -0.78 5.41
N TYR A 366 12.77 -0.21 5.44
CA TYR A 366 12.48 1.04 6.15
C TYR A 366 12.61 0.85 7.66
N ALA A 367 11.97 -0.18 8.22
CA ALA A 367 12.02 -0.53 9.62
C ALA A 367 13.47 -0.80 10.09
N ALA A 368 14.20 -1.60 9.31
CA ALA A 368 15.59 -1.96 9.58
C ALA A 368 16.52 -0.73 9.51
N GLY A 369 16.42 0.07 8.45
CA GLY A 369 17.24 1.26 8.24
C GLY A 369 17.00 2.36 9.27
N GLY A 370 15.78 2.47 9.80
CA GLY A 370 15.44 3.41 10.86
C GLY A 370 15.78 2.95 12.29
N GLY A 371 16.27 1.72 12.46
CA GLY A 371 16.63 1.17 13.76
C GLY A 371 15.43 0.90 14.67
N TRP A 372 14.24 0.70 14.11
CA TRP A 372 13.05 0.33 14.88
C TRP A 372 13.06 -1.16 15.17
N LEU A 373 13.35 -1.51 16.42
CA LEU A 373 13.48 -2.89 16.86
C LEU A 373 12.14 -3.40 17.39
N SER A 374 11.61 -4.43 16.74
CA SER A 374 10.47 -5.22 17.21
C SER A 374 10.95 -6.53 17.82
N GLY A 375 10.41 -6.94 18.98
CA GLY A 375 10.61 -8.28 19.50
C GLY A 375 9.90 -9.37 18.69
N ARG A 376 9.04 -8.98 17.74
CA ARG A 376 8.22 -9.84 16.90
C ARG A 376 7.37 -10.83 17.70
N SER A 377 6.19 -10.41 18.13
CA SER A 377 5.31 -11.28 18.92
C SER A 377 3.83 -10.95 18.74
N ALA A 378 2.98 -11.91 19.06
CA ALA A 378 1.54 -11.73 19.17
C ALA A 378 1.01 -12.47 20.40
N LYS A 379 -0.18 -12.08 20.86
CA LYS A 379 -0.67 -12.45 22.19
C LYS A 379 -2.04 -13.10 22.15
N VAL A 380 -2.20 -14.12 22.99
CA VAL A 380 -3.51 -14.58 23.45
C VAL A 380 -3.73 -14.04 24.86
N ILE A 381 -4.81 -13.31 25.06
CA ILE A 381 -5.18 -12.77 26.37
C ILE A 381 -6.54 -13.36 26.76
N THR A 382 -6.59 -14.02 27.91
CA THR A 382 -7.82 -14.61 28.44
C THR A 382 -8.43 -13.64 29.45
N TYR A 383 -9.69 -13.28 29.19
CA TYR A 383 -10.50 -12.42 30.04
C TYR A 383 -11.62 -13.21 30.70
N SER A 384 -11.80 -12.98 31.99
CA SER A 384 -12.99 -13.37 32.74
C SER A 384 -14.10 -12.34 32.55
N ARG A 385 -15.34 -12.82 32.53
CA ARG A 385 -16.55 -11.99 32.52
C ARG A 385 -16.67 -11.11 33.77
N ARG A 386 -16.01 -11.49 34.87
CA ARG A 386 -16.16 -10.87 36.20
C ARG A 386 -14.87 -10.34 36.81
N PHE A 387 -13.72 -10.76 36.31
CA PHE A 387 -12.43 -10.49 36.96
C PHE A 387 -11.39 -9.81 36.06
N GLY A 388 -11.75 -9.41 34.84
CA GLY A 388 -10.82 -8.77 33.91
C GLY A 388 -9.85 -9.79 33.28
N GLU A 389 -8.61 -9.38 33.02
CA GLU A 389 -7.55 -10.27 32.51
C GLU A 389 -7.16 -11.32 33.57
N VAL A 390 -7.15 -12.60 33.20
CA VAL A 390 -6.85 -13.72 34.10
C VAL A 390 -5.72 -14.62 33.63
N ALA A 391 -5.37 -14.59 32.33
CA ALA A 391 -4.20 -15.29 31.80
C ALA A 391 -3.72 -14.63 30.51
N ARG A 392 -2.45 -14.84 30.16
CA ARG A 392 -1.89 -14.40 28.88
C ARG A 392 -0.79 -15.33 28.40
N ALA A 393 -0.67 -15.45 27.09
CA ALA A 393 0.43 -16.11 26.42
C ALA A 393 0.96 -15.21 25.30
N THR A 394 2.28 -15.03 25.25
CA THR A 394 2.97 -14.33 24.17
C THR A 394 3.75 -15.36 23.37
N LEU A 395 3.46 -15.47 22.08
CA LEU A 395 4.16 -16.37 21.18
C LEU A 395 4.92 -15.55 20.14
N ARG A 396 6.16 -15.98 19.86
CA ARG A 396 7.06 -15.38 18.86
C ARG A 396 7.18 -16.29 17.64
N PRO A 397 7.56 -15.77 16.47
CA PRO A 397 7.77 -16.59 15.26
C PRO A 397 8.63 -17.84 15.49
N GLU A 398 9.71 -17.73 16.28
CA GLU A 398 10.64 -18.83 16.56
C GLU A 398 10.01 -19.98 17.35
N MET A 399 8.89 -19.72 18.05
CA MET A 399 8.17 -20.73 18.82
C MET A 399 7.24 -21.58 17.97
N VAL A 400 6.86 -21.10 16.78
CA VAL A 400 5.78 -21.69 15.97
C VAL A 400 6.23 -22.10 14.56
N ALA A 401 7.23 -21.43 14.00
CA ALA A 401 7.69 -21.64 12.63
C ALA A 401 8.07 -23.11 12.36
N GLY A 402 7.38 -23.74 11.41
CA GLY A 402 7.66 -25.10 10.96
C GLY A 402 7.28 -26.21 11.97
N ARG A 403 6.61 -25.86 13.08
CA ARG A 403 6.15 -26.84 14.09
C ARG A 403 4.74 -27.35 13.85
N TYR A 404 3.92 -26.57 13.14
CA TYR A 404 2.54 -26.91 12.87
C TYR A 404 2.40 -27.11 11.36
N ALA A 405 2.08 -28.33 10.93
CA ALA A 405 1.54 -28.50 9.60
C ALA A 405 0.13 -27.94 9.66
N ALA A 406 -0.07 -26.69 9.24
CA ALA A 406 -1.40 -26.27 8.80
C ALA A 406 -1.90 -27.37 7.86
N ALA A 407 -3.13 -27.85 8.02
CA ALA A 407 -3.72 -28.83 7.11
C ALA A 407 -3.84 -28.17 5.72
N ASN A 408 -2.72 -28.14 5.00
CA ASN A 408 -2.55 -27.53 3.71
C ASN A 408 -2.76 -28.65 2.71
N ASP A 409 -3.92 -28.59 2.07
CA ASP A 409 -4.31 -29.26 0.85
C ASP A 409 -3.40 -28.92 -0.37
N ASN A 410 -2.30 -28.19 -0.16
CA ASN A 410 -1.24 -28.04 -1.14
C ASN A 410 -0.33 -29.27 -1.07
N GLU A 411 -0.69 -30.35 -1.77
CA GLU A 411 0.32 -31.33 -2.16
C GLU A 411 1.48 -30.58 -2.84
N PRO A 412 2.73 -30.77 -2.40
CA PRO A 412 3.87 -30.18 -3.07
C PRO A 412 3.86 -30.70 -4.51
N ALA A 413 3.74 -29.79 -5.48
CA ALA A 413 3.94 -30.12 -6.88
C ALA A 413 5.26 -30.90 -6.97
N ARG A 414 5.17 -32.18 -7.37
CA ARG A 414 6.32 -33.07 -7.54
C ARG A 414 7.38 -32.31 -8.32
N ALA A 415 8.59 -32.23 -7.77
CA ALA A 415 9.75 -31.80 -8.50
C ALA A 415 9.85 -32.66 -9.76
N VAL A 416 9.67 -32.03 -10.92
CA VAL A 416 9.94 -32.67 -12.20
C VAL A 416 11.45 -32.80 -12.28
N ALA A 417 11.91 -34.05 -12.36
CA ALA A 417 13.31 -34.43 -12.51
C ALA A 417 13.91 -33.93 -13.82
#